data_AF-A0A7R9XVZ0-F1
#
_entry.id   AF-A0A7R9XVZ0-F1
#
_cell.length_a   1.000
_cell.length_b   1.000
_cell.length_c   1.000
_cell.angle_alpha   90.00
_cell.angle_beta   90.00
_cell.angle_gamma   90.00
#
_symmetry.space_group_name_H-M   'P 1'
#
loop_
_entity.id
_entity.type
_entity.pdbx_description
1 polymer ?
#
loop_
_entity_poly.entity_id
_entity_poly.type
_entity_poly.pdbx_seq_one_letter_code
_entity_poly.pdbx_strand_id
1 'polypeptide(L)'
;AGAALPGPRDLMELPELGEQCSFVGCGQLDFLPFNCDGCDRTFCLEHRTSHGCRAGGKRDTTCVVCPLCGGGVKHVPGESIHVTYERHASGGSCDPSRHPLARSARRCPARGCREKLNAVNAYTCRSCGSEVCLKHRHERLHDCEANRRARMRRRGA
;
A
#
# COMPACT_ATOMS: atom_id res chain seq x y z
N ALA A 1 -5.22 -23.97 41.54
CA ALA A 1 -6.10 -22.79 41.51
C ALA A 1 -6.09 -22.24 40.08
N GLY A 2 -7.09 -22.58 39.28
CA GLY A 2 -7.19 -22.16 37.88
C GLY A 2 -7.84 -20.79 37.80
N ALA A 3 -7.13 -19.81 37.24
CA ALA A 3 -7.71 -18.52 36.91
C ALA A 3 -8.70 -18.71 35.76
N ALA A 4 -9.96 -18.39 36.01
CA ALA A 4 -11.01 -18.41 35.00
C ALA A 4 -10.72 -17.39 33.90
N LEU A 5 -10.78 -17.82 32.64
CA LEU A 5 -10.73 -16.94 31.48
C LEU A 5 -12.03 -16.11 31.44
N PRO A 6 -11.97 -14.79 31.21
CA PRO A 6 -13.16 -13.95 31.12
C PRO A 6 -14.01 -14.31 29.89
N GLY A 7 -15.32 -14.24 30.05
CA GLY A 7 -16.30 -14.63 29.04
C GLY A 7 -16.44 -13.61 27.89
N PRO A 8 -17.14 -13.98 26.81
CA PRO A 8 -17.22 -13.20 25.56
C PRO A 8 -18.10 -11.93 25.64
N ARG A 9 -18.47 -11.46 26.83
CA ARG A 9 -19.37 -10.30 27.03
C ARG A 9 -18.64 -9.00 27.41
N ASP A 10 -17.34 -9.07 27.68
CA ASP A 10 -16.49 -7.89 27.94
C ASP A 10 -15.84 -7.32 26.66
N LEU A 11 -16.19 -7.85 25.48
CA LEU A 11 -15.69 -7.41 24.17
C LEU A 11 -16.41 -6.16 23.61
N MET A 12 -17.27 -5.52 24.41
CA MET A 12 -18.04 -4.34 24.01
C MET A 12 -17.55 -3.04 24.64
N GLU A 13 -16.41 -3.07 25.31
CA GLU A 13 -15.70 -1.88 25.70
C GLU A 13 -14.25 -2.06 25.23
N LEU A 14 -13.91 -1.41 24.11
CA LEU A 14 -12.52 -1.16 23.70
C LEU A 14 -12.14 0.27 24.12
N PRO A 15 -12.16 0.63 25.42
CA PRO A 15 -11.91 2.02 25.86
C PRO A 15 -10.47 2.47 25.58
N GLU A 16 -9.58 1.53 25.27
CA GLU A 16 -8.18 1.78 24.91
C GLU A 16 -7.96 1.91 23.39
N LEU A 17 -8.99 1.72 22.57
CA LEU A 17 -8.83 1.75 21.11
C LEU A 17 -9.18 3.15 20.59
N GLY A 18 -8.17 3.89 20.14
CA GLY A 18 -8.33 5.25 19.62
C GLY A 18 -7.55 6.27 20.43
N GLU A 19 -7.31 7.44 19.85
CA GLU A 19 -6.55 8.52 20.48
C GLU A 19 -7.43 9.75 20.70
N GLN A 20 -7.12 10.49 21.76
CA GLN A 20 -7.86 11.70 22.10
C GLN A 20 -7.41 12.89 21.24
N CYS A 21 -8.39 13.67 20.78
CA CYS A 21 -8.12 14.89 20.06
C CYS A 21 -7.42 15.93 20.95
N SER A 22 -6.24 16.39 20.52
CA SER A 22 -5.42 17.41 21.18
C SER A 22 -5.95 18.85 21.00
N PHE A 23 -7.13 19.03 20.39
CA PHE A 23 -7.75 20.34 20.23
C PHE A 23 -8.40 20.78 21.54
N VAL A 24 -8.19 22.05 21.91
CA VAL A 24 -8.70 22.61 23.16
C VAL A 24 -10.23 22.55 23.15
N GLY A 25 -10.80 21.75 24.05
CA GLY A 25 -12.26 21.60 24.22
C GLY A 25 -12.93 20.50 23.40
N CYS A 26 -12.20 19.73 22.58
CA CYS A 26 -12.77 18.57 21.88
C CYS A 26 -12.71 17.32 22.75
N GLY A 27 -11.51 16.87 23.15
CA GLY A 27 -11.31 15.67 23.97
C GLY A 27 -11.89 14.37 23.42
N GLN A 28 -12.38 14.38 22.17
CA GLN A 28 -13.03 13.24 21.54
C GLN A 28 -12.03 12.13 21.29
N LEU A 29 -12.40 10.91 21.64
CA LEU A 29 -11.64 9.70 21.36
C LEU A 29 -12.00 9.22 19.95
N ASP A 30 -11.04 9.33 19.02
CA ASP A 30 -11.22 8.96 17.61
C ASP A 30 -10.46 7.65 17.34
N PHE A 31 -11.11 6.70 16.67
CA PHE A 31 -10.52 5.41 16.30
C PHE A 31 -9.61 5.51 15.06
N LEU A 32 -9.73 6.58 14.27
CA LEU A 32 -8.85 6.91 13.14
C LEU A 32 -8.23 8.31 13.38
N PRO A 33 -7.40 8.45 14.42
CA PRO A 33 -6.80 9.72 14.74
C PRO A 33 -5.82 10.21 13.66
N PHE A 34 -5.79 11.51 13.42
CA PHE A 34 -4.90 12.16 12.46
C PHE A 34 -3.73 12.83 13.18
N ASN A 35 -2.51 12.43 12.84
CA ASN A 35 -1.31 13.09 13.33
C ASN A 35 -0.92 14.22 12.38
N CYS A 36 -0.73 15.43 12.92
CA CYS A 36 -0.27 16.55 12.13
C CYS A 36 1.25 16.52 11.94
N ASP A 37 1.75 16.39 10.71
CA ASP A 37 3.20 16.39 10.39
C ASP A 37 3.94 17.69 10.75
N GLY A 38 3.23 18.77 11.05
CA GLY A 38 3.81 20.06 11.42
C GLY A 38 3.96 20.26 12.93
N CYS A 39 3.05 19.71 13.73
CA CYS A 39 3.04 19.91 15.18
C CYS A 39 3.01 18.63 16.01
N ASP A 40 3.10 17.47 15.37
CA ASP A 40 3.16 16.11 15.95
C ASP A 40 2.05 15.78 16.95
N ARG A 41 0.94 16.54 16.90
CA ARG A 41 -0.25 16.33 17.74
C ARG A 41 -1.34 15.58 16.98
N THR A 42 -2.15 14.88 17.75
CA THR A 42 -3.22 14.00 17.28
C THR A 42 -4.57 14.72 17.30
N PHE A 43 -5.34 14.63 16.22
CA PHE A 43 -6.63 15.30 16.08
C PHE A 43 -7.68 14.36 15.48
N CYS A 44 -8.96 14.56 15.84
CA CYS A 44 -10.07 13.86 15.20
C CYS A 44 -10.30 14.40 13.77
N LEU A 45 -11.20 13.75 13.02
CA LEU A 45 -11.54 14.12 11.65
C LEU A 45 -11.91 15.62 11.50
N GLU A 46 -12.67 16.17 12.45
CA GLU A 46 -13.12 17.57 12.42
C GLU A 46 -12.01 18.59 12.69
N HIS A 47 -11.02 18.22 13.52
CA HIS A 47 -9.98 19.13 13.99
C HIS A 47 -8.65 18.98 13.22
N ARG A 48 -8.56 18.07 12.24
CA ARG A 48 -7.34 17.84 11.45
C ARG A 48 -6.82 19.09 10.71
N THR A 49 -7.72 19.99 10.27
CA THR A 49 -7.37 21.25 9.58
C THR A 49 -7.55 22.50 10.43
N SER A 50 -8.34 22.42 11.50
CA SER A 50 -8.79 23.58 12.30
C SER A 50 -7.93 23.86 13.53
N HIS A 51 -6.89 23.05 13.78
CA HIS A 51 -6.06 23.14 14.99
C HIS A 51 -5.01 24.27 14.97
N GLY A 52 -5.01 25.14 13.95
CA GLY A 52 -4.15 26.32 13.91
C GLY A 52 -2.65 26.01 13.87
N CYS A 53 -2.22 25.03 13.06
CA CYS A 53 -0.81 24.67 12.95
C CYS A 53 0.06 25.86 12.49
N ARG A 54 1.03 26.26 13.32
CA ARG A 54 2.02 27.29 12.94
C ARG A 54 3.09 26.77 11.98
N ALA A 55 3.29 25.46 11.92
CA ALA A 55 4.28 24.78 11.09
C ALA A 55 3.70 24.25 9.77
N GLY A 56 2.58 24.81 9.31
CA GLY A 56 1.88 24.38 8.10
C GLY A 56 2.79 24.35 6.87
N GLY A 57 3.03 23.14 6.34
CA GLY A 57 3.46 22.95 4.96
C GLY A 57 4.94 22.65 4.74
N LYS A 58 5.50 21.56 5.28
CA LYS A 58 6.89 21.18 4.95
C LYS A 58 7.16 19.70 4.67
N ARG A 59 6.18 18.93 4.19
CA ARG A 59 6.45 17.56 3.70
C ARG A 59 5.61 17.13 2.49
N ASP A 60 5.24 18.07 1.62
CA ASP A 60 4.68 17.72 0.31
C ASP A 60 5.79 17.08 -0.54
N THR A 61 5.93 15.76 -0.43
CA THR A 61 6.78 14.97 -1.31
C THR A 61 6.03 14.78 -2.61
N THR A 62 6.11 15.77 -3.49
CA THR A 62 5.54 15.66 -4.82
C THR A 62 6.30 14.59 -5.60
N CYS A 63 5.57 13.58 -6.08
CA CYS A 63 6.11 12.55 -6.96
C CYS A 63 5.59 12.78 -8.37
N VAL A 64 6.49 12.78 -9.36
CA VAL A 64 6.16 12.89 -10.79
C VAL A 64 6.48 11.57 -11.48
N VAL A 65 5.69 11.20 -12.49
CA VAL A 65 5.90 9.94 -13.23
C VAL A 65 6.81 10.21 -14.42
N CYS A 66 7.92 9.49 -14.52
CA CYS A 66 8.80 9.58 -15.68
C CYS A 66 8.10 9.00 -16.93
N PRO A 67 8.00 9.74 -18.04
CA PRO A 67 7.35 9.26 -19.26
C PRO A 67 8.15 8.19 -20.02
N LEU A 68 9.43 8.00 -19.71
CA LEU A 68 10.30 7.04 -20.40
C LEU A 68 10.28 5.65 -19.76
N CYS A 69 10.27 5.58 -18.42
CA CYS A 69 10.31 4.31 -17.68
C CYS A 69 9.04 4.02 -16.85
N GLY A 70 8.16 5.02 -16.67
CA GLY A 70 6.95 4.90 -15.84
C GLY A 70 7.22 4.90 -14.33
N GLY A 71 8.47 5.15 -13.91
CA GLY A 71 8.88 5.21 -12.50
C GLY A 71 8.44 6.51 -11.82
N GLY A 72 8.09 6.42 -10.53
CA GLY A 72 7.83 7.60 -9.69
C GLY A 72 9.13 8.25 -9.24
N VAL A 73 9.34 9.50 -9.62
CA VAL A 73 10.52 10.31 -9.29
C VAL A 73 10.12 11.37 -8.26
N LYS A 74 10.86 11.45 -7.16
CA LYS A 74 10.67 12.53 -6.17
C LYS A 74 11.07 13.87 -6.78
N HIS A 75 10.14 14.81 -6.77
CA HIS A 75 10.35 16.18 -7.22
C HIS A 75 10.94 17.02 -6.08
N VAL A 76 11.94 17.84 -6.41
CA VAL A 76 12.54 18.78 -5.45
C VAL A 76 11.75 20.10 -5.52
N PRO A 77 11.19 20.58 -4.40
CA PRO A 77 10.48 21.87 -4.38
C PRO A 77 11.38 23.02 -4.86
N GLY A 78 10.91 23.82 -5.81
CA GLY A 78 11.64 24.96 -6.37
C GLY A 78 12.39 24.68 -7.68
N GLU A 79 12.58 23.42 -8.06
CA GLU A 79 13.15 23.05 -9.36
C GLU A 79 12.05 22.84 -10.40
N SER A 80 12.40 22.95 -11.69
CA SER A 80 11.49 22.55 -12.76
C SER A 80 11.43 21.03 -12.87
N ILE A 81 10.27 20.51 -13.27
CA ILE A 81 10.07 19.07 -13.47
C ILE A 81 11.07 18.51 -14.50
N HIS A 82 11.46 19.34 -15.49
CA HIS A 82 12.45 18.98 -16.50
C HIS A 82 13.81 18.60 -15.89
N VAL A 83 14.34 19.42 -14.97
CA VAL A 83 15.60 19.16 -14.27
C VAL A 83 15.50 17.87 -13.44
N THR A 84 14.35 17.65 -12.80
CA THR A 84 14.08 16.40 -12.06
C THR A 84 14.14 15.17 -12.97
N TYR A 85 13.59 15.26 -14.19
CA TYR A 85 13.65 14.16 -15.16
C TYR A 85 15.06 13.94 -15.72
N GLU A 86 15.79 15.00 -16.05
CA GLU A 86 17.16 14.90 -16.57
C GLU A 86 18.09 14.23 -15.55
N ARG A 87 17.98 14.61 -14.27
CA ARG A 87 18.71 13.96 -13.19
C ARG A 87 18.36 12.47 -13.06
N HIS A 88 17.09 12.10 -13.22
CA HIS A 88 16.67 10.69 -13.19
C HIS A 88 17.22 9.90 -14.39
N ALA A 89 17.19 10.50 -15.59
CA ALA A 89 17.69 9.90 -16.82
C ALA A 89 19.22 9.70 -16.77
N SER A 90 19.97 10.72 -16.34
CA SER A 90 21.44 10.69 -16.24
C SER A 90 21.94 9.85 -15.06
N GLY A 91 21.14 9.67 -14.01
CA GLY A 91 21.50 8.90 -12.81
C GLY A 91 21.45 7.36 -12.96
N GLY A 92 21.23 6.83 -14.16
CA GLY A 92 21.23 5.38 -14.46
C GLY A 92 20.05 4.59 -13.87
N SER A 93 19.14 5.25 -13.16
CA SER A 93 17.93 4.63 -12.58
C SER A 93 16.74 4.56 -13.54
N CYS A 94 16.85 5.21 -14.71
CA CYS A 94 15.83 5.22 -15.75
C CYS A 94 16.04 4.05 -16.72
N ASP A 95 15.17 3.03 -16.67
CA ASP A 95 15.18 1.91 -17.60
C ASP A 95 13.88 1.89 -18.43
N PRO A 96 13.91 2.31 -19.71
CA PRO A 96 12.74 2.35 -20.59
C PRO A 96 12.08 1.00 -20.82
N SER A 97 12.83 -0.11 -20.68
CA SER A 97 12.31 -1.48 -20.81
C SER A 97 11.28 -1.82 -19.74
N ARG A 98 11.27 -1.09 -18.62
CA ARG A 98 10.30 -1.25 -17.53
C ARG A 98 9.00 -0.49 -17.77
N HIS A 99 8.91 0.30 -18.83
CA HIS A 99 7.73 1.14 -19.07
C HIS A 99 6.45 0.28 -19.11
N PRO A 100 5.40 0.62 -18.36
CA PRO A 100 4.18 -0.17 -18.27
C PRO A 100 3.51 -0.44 -19.62
N LEU A 101 3.63 0.49 -20.57
CA LEU A 101 3.12 0.31 -21.95
C LEU A 101 3.95 -0.67 -22.79
N ALA A 102 5.24 -0.84 -22.49
CA ALA A 102 6.11 -1.75 -23.22
C ALA A 102 5.91 -3.22 -22.78
N ARG A 103 5.41 -3.46 -21.57
CA ARG A 103 5.14 -4.81 -21.06
C ARG A 103 3.68 -5.19 -21.25
N SER A 104 3.43 -6.33 -21.88
CA SER A 104 2.08 -6.91 -21.89
C SER A 104 1.67 -7.23 -20.45
N ALA A 105 0.47 -6.77 -20.06
CA ALA A 105 -0.05 -7.02 -18.72
C ALA A 105 -0.18 -8.53 -18.49
N ARG A 106 0.39 -9.03 -17.37
CA ARG A 106 0.24 -10.44 -16.98
C ARG A 106 -1.25 -10.73 -16.76
N ARG A 107 -1.71 -11.91 -17.17
CA ARG A 107 -3.10 -12.35 -16.96
C ARG A 107 -3.15 -13.43 -15.90
N CYS A 108 -4.27 -13.54 -15.20
CA CYS A 108 -4.48 -14.62 -14.25
C CYS A 108 -4.40 -15.98 -14.97
N PRO A 109 -3.62 -16.95 -14.45
CA PRO A 109 -3.46 -18.26 -15.05
C PRO A 109 -4.63 -19.23 -14.80
N ALA A 110 -5.63 -18.84 -14.00
CA ALA A 110 -6.80 -19.67 -13.75
C ALA A 110 -7.60 -19.89 -15.03
N ARG A 111 -8.08 -21.12 -15.25
CA ARG A 111 -8.88 -21.50 -16.43
C ARG A 111 -10.08 -20.58 -16.60
N GLY A 112 -10.24 -20.03 -17.80
CA GLY A 112 -11.35 -19.12 -18.13
C GLY A 112 -11.22 -17.70 -17.59
N CYS A 113 -10.18 -17.38 -16.79
CA CYS A 113 -9.97 -16.03 -16.30
C CYS A 113 -9.23 -15.15 -17.30
N ARG A 114 -9.80 -13.99 -17.64
CA ARG A 114 -9.18 -12.99 -18.54
C ARG A 114 -8.70 -11.73 -17.82
N GLU A 115 -8.79 -11.72 -16.49
CA GLU A 115 -8.44 -10.60 -15.62
C GLU A 115 -6.94 -10.27 -15.73
N LYS A 116 -6.61 -8.99 -15.94
CA LYS A 116 -5.22 -8.50 -15.96
C LYS A 116 -4.74 -8.33 -14.51
N LEU A 117 -3.55 -8.83 -14.22
CA LEU A 117 -2.87 -8.67 -12.94
C LEU A 117 -2.16 -7.32 -12.91
N ASN A 118 -2.47 -6.54 -11.88
CA ASN A 118 -1.82 -5.28 -11.56
C ASN A 118 -1.37 -5.31 -10.08
N ALA A 119 -0.72 -4.26 -9.60
CA ALA A 119 -0.19 -4.21 -8.23
C ALA A 119 -1.27 -4.39 -7.13
N VAL A 120 -2.53 -4.08 -7.41
CA VAL A 120 -3.63 -4.14 -6.44
C VAL A 120 -4.35 -5.49 -6.48
N ASN A 121 -4.45 -6.09 -7.66
CA ASN A 121 -5.23 -7.29 -7.91
C ASN A 121 -4.38 -8.56 -7.97
N ALA A 122 -3.06 -8.46 -7.93
CA ALA A 122 -2.17 -9.63 -7.95
C ALA A 122 -2.01 -10.22 -6.53
N TYR A 123 -2.19 -11.53 -6.42
CA TYR A 123 -1.95 -12.30 -5.21
C TYR A 123 -1.03 -13.50 -5.51
N THR A 124 0.03 -13.65 -4.75
CA THR A 124 0.94 -14.80 -4.88
C THR A 124 0.48 -15.93 -3.96
N CYS A 125 0.08 -17.06 -4.55
CA CYS A 125 -0.34 -18.22 -3.77
C CYS A 125 0.84 -18.81 -2.98
N ARG A 126 0.69 -18.98 -1.66
CA ARG A 126 1.75 -19.53 -0.79
C ARG A 126 2.09 -21.00 -1.09
N SER A 127 1.11 -21.77 -1.57
CA SER A 127 1.24 -23.22 -1.76
C SER A 127 1.87 -23.62 -3.09
N CYS A 128 1.63 -22.84 -4.15
CA CYS A 128 2.16 -23.12 -5.49
C CYS A 128 3.09 -22.03 -6.05
N GLY A 129 3.08 -20.82 -5.50
CA GLY A 129 3.91 -19.69 -5.94
C GLY A 129 3.41 -18.97 -7.19
N SER A 130 2.25 -19.31 -7.76
CA SER A 130 1.71 -18.59 -8.91
C SER A 130 1.02 -17.29 -8.51
N GLU A 131 1.22 -16.23 -9.29
CA GLU A 131 0.46 -14.99 -9.21
C GLU A 131 -0.92 -15.16 -9.86
N VAL A 132 -1.98 -14.93 -9.10
CA VAL A 132 -3.39 -15.03 -9.50
C VAL A 132 -4.14 -13.75 -9.14
N CYS A 133 -5.34 -13.53 -9.70
CA CYS A 133 -6.14 -12.36 -9.31
C CYS A 133 -6.79 -12.56 -7.93
N LEU A 134 -7.29 -11.50 -7.30
CA LEU A 134 -7.94 -11.60 -5.98
C LEU A 134 -9.13 -12.56 -5.95
N LYS A 135 -9.88 -12.69 -7.06
CA LYS A 135 -10.99 -13.65 -7.20
C LYS A 135 -10.51 -15.10 -7.11
N HIS A 136 -9.30 -15.39 -7.57
CA HIS A 136 -8.72 -16.73 -7.61
C HIS A 136 -7.62 -16.93 -6.56
N ARG A 137 -7.58 -16.08 -5.50
CA ARG A 137 -6.57 -16.15 -4.44
C ARG A 137 -6.56 -17.48 -3.67
N HIS A 138 -7.70 -18.17 -3.61
CA HIS A 138 -7.83 -19.46 -2.93
C HIS A 138 -7.32 -20.60 -3.82
N GLU A 139 -6.68 -21.59 -3.19
CA GLU A 139 -6.04 -22.73 -3.87
C GLU A 139 -7.01 -23.54 -4.74
N ARG A 140 -8.28 -23.62 -4.35
CA ARG A 140 -9.32 -24.36 -5.08
C ARG A 140 -9.84 -23.62 -6.32
N LEU A 141 -9.54 -22.33 -6.42
CA LEU A 141 -10.06 -21.43 -7.46
C LEU A 141 -9.05 -21.22 -8.61
N HIS A 142 -7.92 -21.91 -8.57
CA HIS A 142 -6.98 -22.00 -9.68
C HIS A 142 -6.38 -23.40 -9.70
N ASP A 143 -5.66 -23.75 -10.77
CA ASP A 143 -4.95 -25.04 -10.88
C ASP A 143 -3.71 -25.10 -9.92
N CYS A 144 -3.92 -24.91 -8.62
CA CYS A 144 -2.88 -24.79 -7.60
C CYS A 144 -2.00 -26.05 -7.55
N GLU A 145 -2.59 -27.24 -7.67
CA GLU A 145 -1.84 -28.49 -7.65
C GLU A 145 -0.93 -28.63 -8.88
N ALA A 146 -1.44 -28.30 -10.07
CA ALA A 146 -0.65 -28.34 -11.30
C ALA A 146 0.53 -27.37 -11.22
N ASN A 147 0.28 -26.14 -10.74
CA ASN A 147 1.32 -25.13 -10.53
C ASN A 147 2.35 -25.57 -9.50
N ARG A 148 1.92 -26.22 -8.40
CA ARG A 148 2.80 -26.75 -7.36
C ARG A 148 3.71 -27.86 -7.90
N ARG A 149 3.15 -28.81 -8.68
CA ARG A 149 3.90 -29.88 -9.35
C ARG A 149 4.93 -29.31 -10.34
N ALA A 150 4.53 -28.34 -11.16
CA ALA A 150 5.44 -27.67 -12.10
C ALA A 150 6.60 -26.95 -11.38
N ARG A 151 6.31 -26.29 -10.25
CA ARG A 151 7.34 -25.63 -9.42
C ARG A 151 8.32 -26.62 -8.79
N MET A 152 7.85 -27.76 -8.30
CA MET A 152 8.72 -28.80 -7.72
C MET A 152 9.67 -29.39 -8.78
N ARG A 153 9.17 -29.66 -10.00
CA ARG A 153 10.00 -30.15 -11.11
C ARG A 153 11.13 -29.19 -11.47
N ARG A 154 10.88 -27.88 -11.47
CA ARG A 154 11.90 -26.85 -11.76
C ARG A 154 12.94 -26.65 -10.66
N ARG A 155 12.66 -27.10 -9.43
CA ARG A 155 13.58 -27.00 -8.29
C ARG A 155 14.50 -28.21 -8.12
N GLY A 156 14.18 -29.33 -8.76
CA GLY A 156 14.97 -30.56 -8.74
C GLY A 156 15.72 -30.85 -10.05
N ALA A 157 15.82 -29.86 -10.93
CA ALA A 157 16.57 -29.90 -12.19
C ALA A 157 17.70 -28.87 -12.14
#